data_AF-A0A1Z9KN21-F1
#
_entry.id   AF-A0A1Z9KN21-F1
#
_cell.length_a   1.000
_cell.length_b   1.000
_cell.length_c   1.000
_cell.angle_alpha   90.00
_cell.angle_beta   90.00
_cell.angle_gamma   90.00
#
_symmetry.space_group_name_H-M   'P 1'
#
loop_
_entity.id
_entity.type
_entity.pdbx_description
1 polymer ?
#
loop_
_entity_poly.entity_id
_entity_poly.type
_entity_poly.pdbx_seq_one_letter_code
_entity_poly.pdbx_strand_id
1 'polypeptide(L)'
;MEEEAFEDNWADFMAAQGLALEDELEESIRDSVGLLDIQDGTHAQWVEEDLAVLFVFNPDELDSILNAWGEAKDGNIVALGAILHWLQGLSDFLQACVNSHDEGLT
;
A
#
# COMPACT_ATOMS: atom_id res chain seq x y z
N MET A 1 -8.62 41.85 1.38
CA MET A 1 -8.46 41.98 -0.09
C MET A 1 -7.81 40.74 -0.69
N GLU A 2 -6.59 40.35 -0.33
CA GLU A 2 -5.98 39.12 -0.91
C GLU A 2 -6.72 37.84 -0.49
N GLU A 3 -7.16 37.75 0.76
CA GLU A 3 -7.95 36.62 1.28
C GLU A 3 -9.34 36.55 0.64
N GLU A 4 -9.99 37.70 0.47
CA GLU A 4 -11.31 37.82 -0.19
C GLU A 4 -11.23 37.44 -1.68
N ALA A 5 -10.17 37.86 -2.36
CA ALA A 5 -9.90 37.45 -3.74
C ALA A 5 -9.56 35.95 -3.86
N PHE A 6 -8.92 35.36 -2.85
CA PHE A 6 -8.66 33.91 -2.81
C PHE A 6 -9.97 33.13 -2.68
N GLU A 7 -10.84 33.53 -1.75
CA GLU A 7 -12.15 32.90 -1.55
C GLU A 7 -13.04 33.01 -2.80
N ASP A 8 -13.06 34.17 -3.45
CA ASP A 8 -13.80 34.38 -4.71
C ASP A 8 -13.28 33.46 -5.83
N ASN A 9 -11.95 33.42 -6.03
CA ASN A 9 -11.33 32.54 -7.03
C ASN A 9 -11.53 31.05 -6.72
N TRP A 10 -11.51 30.68 -5.44
CA TRP A 10 -11.77 29.32 -4.99
C TRP A 10 -13.23 28.93 -5.24
N ALA A 11 -14.18 29.82 -4.96
CA ALA A 11 -15.60 29.62 -5.24
C ALA A 11 -15.85 29.46 -6.75
N ASP A 12 -15.24 30.29 -7.57
CA ASP A 12 -15.33 30.18 -9.04
C ASP A 12 -14.75 28.86 -9.55
N PHE A 13 -13.61 28.42 -9.00
CA PHE A 13 -13.02 27.12 -9.33
C PHE A 13 -13.93 25.95 -8.92
N MET A 14 -14.47 25.96 -7.69
CA MET A 14 -15.38 24.92 -7.20
C MET A 14 -16.65 24.84 -8.04
N ALA A 15 -17.17 25.99 -8.47
CA ALA A 15 -18.36 26.07 -9.33
C ALA A 15 -18.09 25.61 -10.77
N ALA A 16 -16.88 25.83 -11.30
CA ALA A 16 -16.53 25.49 -12.67
C ALA A 16 -16.15 24.01 -12.85
N GLN A 17 -15.30 23.48 -11.97
CA GLN A 17 -14.71 22.14 -12.15
C GLN A 17 -14.30 21.44 -10.85
N GLY A 18 -14.25 22.14 -9.72
CA GLY A 18 -13.73 21.57 -8.47
C GLY A 18 -14.53 20.37 -7.98
N LEU A 19 -15.86 20.38 -8.12
CA LEU A 19 -16.70 19.24 -7.73
C LEU A 19 -16.43 17.98 -8.57
N ALA A 20 -16.27 18.14 -9.89
CA ALA A 20 -15.95 17.01 -10.77
C ALA A 20 -14.55 16.44 -10.49
N LEU A 21 -13.59 17.32 -10.19
CA LEU A 21 -12.23 16.92 -9.83
C LEU A 21 -12.18 16.27 -8.44
N GLU A 22 -13.03 16.68 -7.51
CA GLU A 22 -13.21 16.04 -6.20
C GLU A 22 -13.79 14.62 -6.36
N ASP A 23 -14.83 14.45 -7.18
CA ASP A 23 -15.41 13.14 -7.47
C ASP A 23 -14.40 12.21 -8.19
N GLU A 24 -13.67 12.72 -9.18
CA GLU A 24 -12.61 11.96 -9.88
C GLU A 24 -11.46 11.55 -8.94
N LEU A 25 -11.08 12.43 -8.01
CA LEU A 25 -10.05 12.13 -7.02
C LEU A 25 -10.56 11.13 -5.98
N GLU A 26 -11.82 11.25 -5.54
CA GLU A 26 -12.47 10.31 -4.63
C GLU A 26 -12.56 8.91 -5.27
N GLU A 27 -12.96 8.83 -6.54
CA GLU A 27 -13.03 7.58 -7.31
C GLU A 27 -11.62 6.98 -7.51
N SER A 28 -10.65 7.79 -7.96
CA SER A 28 -9.27 7.35 -8.11
C SER A 28 -8.63 6.88 -6.80
N ILE A 29 -8.96 7.49 -5.66
CA ILE A 29 -8.50 7.05 -4.34
C ILE A 29 -9.23 5.78 -3.92
N ARG A 30 -10.53 5.67 -4.17
CA ARG A 30 -11.33 4.49 -3.84
C ARG A 30 -10.89 3.26 -4.64
N ASP A 31 -10.54 3.45 -5.91
CA ASP A 31 -10.04 2.40 -6.81
C ASP A 31 -8.58 1.99 -6.48
N SER A 32 -7.77 2.92 -5.98
CA SER A 32 -6.37 2.64 -5.59
C SER A 32 -6.18 2.27 -4.12
N VAL A 33 -7.27 2.27 -3.34
CA VAL A 33 -7.25 2.14 -1.87
C VAL A 33 -6.87 0.74 -1.39
N GLY A 34 -7.09 -0.29 -2.21
CA GLY A 34 -6.96 -1.67 -1.76
C GLY A 34 -5.52 -2.16 -1.56
N LEU A 35 -4.52 -1.43 -2.05
CA LEU A 35 -3.22 -2.05 -2.34
C LEU A 35 -1.99 -1.14 -2.18
N LEU A 36 -2.13 0.10 -1.69
CA LEU A 36 -0.99 0.98 -1.46
C LEU A 36 -0.70 1.12 0.04
N ASP A 37 0.22 0.32 0.58
CA ASP A 37 0.84 0.69 1.86
C ASP A 37 2.11 1.51 1.58
N ILE A 38 1.96 2.82 1.72
CA ILE A 38 3.03 3.80 1.50
C ILE A 38 4.08 3.77 2.62
N GLN A 39 3.77 3.15 3.75
CA GLN A 39 4.66 3.04 4.91
C GLN A 39 5.56 1.81 4.83
N ASP A 40 5.12 0.72 4.20
CA ASP A 40 5.90 -0.50 4.04
C ASP A 40 6.40 -0.78 2.60
N GLY A 41 5.94 -0.01 1.61
CA GLY A 41 6.39 -0.11 0.22
C GLY A 41 5.83 -1.31 -0.55
N THR A 42 4.78 -1.95 -0.05
CA THR A 42 4.15 -3.12 -0.67
C THR A 42 2.96 -2.72 -1.52
N HIS A 43 2.92 -3.21 -2.77
CA HIS A 43 1.78 -3.02 -3.68
C HIS A 43 1.19 -4.33 -4.15
N ALA A 44 -0.05 -4.59 -3.72
CA ALA A 44 -0.99 -5.58 -4.23
C ALA A 44 -1.57 -5.28 -5.62
N GLN A 45 -2.01 -6.24 -6.44
CA GLN A 45 -3.14 -6.09 -7.38
C GLN A 45 -3.63 -7.44 -7.90
N TRP A 46 -4.94 -7.68 -7.89
CA TRP A 46 -5.54 -8.80 -8.61
C TRP A 46 -5.68 -8.47 -10.09
N VAL A 47 -5.16 -9.37 -10.94
CA VAL A 47 -5.25 -9.29 -12.39
C VAL A 47 -5.83 -10.62 -12.87
N GLU A 48 -7.10 -10.59 -13.29
CA GLU A 48 -7.87 -11.80 -13.60
C GLU A 48 -7.93 -12.74 -12.37
N GLU A 49 -7.30 -13.92 -12.45
CA GLU A 49 -7.26 -14.89 -11.35
C GLU A 49 -5.93 -14.87 -10.57
N ASP A 50 -5.00 -13.98 -10.95
CA ASP A 50 -3.65 -13.92 -10.39
C ASP A 50 -3.47 -12.71 -9.45
N LEU A 51 -2.80 -12.92 -8.31
CA LEU A 51 -2.36 -11.86 -7.41
C LEU A 51 -0.93 -11.42 -7.77
N ALA A 52 -0.79 -10.19 -8.26
CA ALA A 52 0.50 -9.54 -8.43
C ALA A 52 0.91 -8.82 -7.13
N VAL A 53 2.13 -9.06 -6.66
CA VAL A 53 2.69 -8.37 -5.49
C VAL A 53 4.03 -7.76 -5.83
N LEU A 54 4.18 -6.45 -5.60
CA LEU A 54 5.44 -5.73 -5.67
C LEU A 54 5.96 -5.46 -4.25
N PHE A 55 7.20 -5.85 -4.00
CA PHE A 55 7.92 -5.49 -2.78
C PHE A 55 9.00 -4.47 -3.10
N VAL A 56 9.08 -3.40 -2.30
CA VAL A 56 10.15 -2.43 -2.33
C VAL A 56 10.89 -2.51 -1.01
N PHE A 57 12.21 -2.73 -1.07
CA PHE A 57 13.06 -2.77 0.10
C PHE A 57 14.16 -1.72 -0.03
N ASN A 58 14.56 -1.13 1.09
CA ASN A 58 15.86 -0.49 1.13
C ASN A 58 16.99 -1.55 1.32
N PRO A 59 18.25 -1.21 0.99
CA PRO A 59 19.35 -2.17 1.08
C PRO A 59 19.54 -2.76 2.48
N ASP A 60 19.38 -1.96 3.53
CA ASP A 60 19.60 -2.39 4.92
C ASP A 60 18.54 -3.41 5.39
N GLU A 61 17.28 -3.21 4.97
CA GLU A 61 16.19 -4.16 5.21
C GLU A 61 16.44 -5.49 4.51
N LEU A 62 16.84 -5.44 3.24
CA LEU A 62 17.12 -6.64 2.45
C LEU A 62 18.30 -7.42 3.05
N ASP A 63 19.38 -6.73 3.43
CA ASP A 63 20.53 -7.35 4.08
C ASP A 63 20.13 -7.97 5.43
N SER A 64 19.30 -7.29 6.22
CA SER A 64 18.80 -7.81 7.50
C SER A 64 18.02 -9.12 7.32
N ILE A 65 17.09 -9.16 6.36
CA ILE A 65 16.26 -10.36 6.07
C ILE A 65 17.15 -11.51 5.58
N LEU A 66 18.05 -11.25 4.62
CA LEU A 66 18.89 -12.28 4.03
C LEU A 66 19.90 -12.85 5.04
N ASN A 67 20.48 -12.01 5.89
CA ASN A 67 21.39 -12.44 6.94
C ASN A 67 20.66 -13.24 8.01
N ALA A 68 19.49 -12.77 8.47
CA ALA A 68 18.68 -13.51 9.44
C ALA A 68 18.27 -14.90 8.90
N TRP A 69 17.96 -15.01 7.60
CA TRP A 69 17.69 -16.30 6.99
C TRP A 69 18.92 -17.22 6.96
N GLY A 70 20.09 -16.68 6.61
CA GLY A 70 21.36 -17.41 6.66
C GLY A 70 21.66 -17.97 8.05
N GLU A 71 21.58 -17.12 9.08
CA GLU A 71 21.80 -17.54 10.46
C GLU A 71 20.75 -18.54 10.96
N ALA A 72 19.49 -18.38 10.55
CA ALA A 72 18.43 -19.31 10.90
C ALA A 72 18.70 -20.72 10.36
N LYS A 73 19.21 -20.82 9.12
CA LYS A 73 19.62 -22.11 8.53
C LYS A 73 20.76 -22.77 9.29
N ASP A 74 21.64 -21.98 9.88
CA ASP A 74 22.75 -22.46 10.71
C ASP A 74 22.32 -22.77 12.16
N GLY A 75 21.02 -22.66 12.47
CA GLY A 75 20.44 -23.05 13.75
C GLY A 75 20.26 -21.89 14.74
N ASN A 76 20.42 -20.64 14.32
CA ASN A 76 20.11 -19.49 15.16
C ASN A 76 18.59 -19.32 15.32
N ILE A 77 18.05 -19.72 16.48
CA ILE A 77 16.62 -19.66 16.79
C ILE A 77 16.10 -18.22 16.88
N VAL A 78 16.94 -17.27 17.29
CA VAL A 78 16.53 -15.85 17.36
C VAL A 78 16.34 -15.29 15.95
N ALA A 79 17.27 -15.58 15.05
CA ALA A 79 17.18 -15.20 13.65
C ALA A 79 15.98 -15.89 12.96
N LEU A 80 15.73 -17.16 13.27
CA LEU A 80 14.53 -17.87 12.82
C LEU A 80 13.25 -17.16 13.31
N GLY A 81 13.22 -16.73 14.58
CA GLY A 81 12.10 -15.96 15.12
C GLY A 81 11.84 -14.66 14.36
N ALA A 82 12.88 -13.93 13.97
CA ALA A 82 12.76 -12.72 13.16
C ALA A 82 12.16 -13.01 11.77
N ILE A 83 12.63 -14.09 11.10
CA ILE A 83 12.07 -14.51 9.80
C ILE A 83 10.61 -14.95 9.92
N LEU A 84 10.27 -15.71 10.96
CA LEU A 84 8.89 -16.14 11.19
C LEU A 84 7.97 -14.94 11.43
N HIS A 85 8.44 -13.92 12.14
CA HIS A 85 7.68 -12.68 12.33
C HIS A 85 7.46 -11.93 11.01
N TRP A 86 8.49 -11.82 10.18
CA TRP A 86 8.36 -11.22 8.85
C TRP A 86 7.39 -12.00 7.95
N LEU A 87 7.48 -13.32 7.93
CA LEU A 87 6.56 -14.20 7.18
C LEU A 87 5.11 -14.10 7.69
N GLN A 88 4.91 -13.88 8.99
CA GLN A 88 3.59 -13.64 9.54
C GLN A 88 2.98 -12.36 8.94
N GLY A 89 3.74 -11.26 8.90
CA GLY A 89 3.28 -10.00 8.28
C GLY A 89 2.93 -10.18 6.81
N LEU A 90 3.77 -10.87 6.04
CA LEU A 90 3.46 -11.21 4.65
C LEU A 90 2.19 -12.05 4.52
N SER A 91 1.99 -13.04 5.39
CA SER A 91 0.80 -13.90 5.37
C SER A 91 -0.47 -13.10 5.66
N ASP A 92 -0.40 -12.19 6.64
CA ASP A 92 -1.53 -11.31 7.00
C ASP A 92 -1.89 -10.36 5.84
N PHE A 93 -0.89 -9.81 5.15
CA PHE A 93 -1.07 -9.01 3.94
C PHE A 93 -1.74 -9.81 2.82
N LEU A 94 -1.23 -11.00 2.49
CA LEU A 94 -1.80 -11.85 1.45
C LEU A 94 -3.24 -12.25 1.77
N GLN A 95 -3.54 -12.52 3.05
CA GLN A 95 -4.91 -12.80 3.49
C GLN A 95 -5.83 -11.60 3.29
N ALA A 96 -5.34 -10.37 3.55
CA ALA A 96 -6.11 -9.16 3.28
C ALA A 96 -6.41 -9.00 1.78
N CYS A 97 -5.43 -9.27 0.90
CA CYS A 97 -5.64 -9.26 -0.54
C CYS A 97 -6.68 -10.30 -0.99
N VAL A 98 -6.66 -11.52 -0.44
CA VAL A 98 -7.67 -12.55 -0.76
C VAL A 98 -9.06 -12.08 -0.36
N ASN A 99 -9.20 -11.55 0.86
CA ASN A 99 -10.49 -11.08 1.36
C ASN A 99 -11.04 -9.93 0.50
N SER A 100 -10.19 -8.99 0.05
CA SER A 100 -10.64 -7.88 -0.79
C SER A 100 -11.18 -8.33 -2.16
N HIS A 101 -10.58 -9.38 -2.72
CA HIS A 101 -11.02 -9.98 -3.98
C HIS A 101 -12.37 -10.69 -3.86
N ASP A 102 -12.56 -11.47 -2.80
CA ASP A 102 -13.82 -12.19 -2.54
C ASP A 102 -15.00 -11.23 -2.28
N GLU A 103 -14.72 -10.04 -1.76
CA GLU A 103 -15.71 -8.98 -1.51
C GLU A 103 -16.02 -8.12 -2.76
N GLY A 104 -15.31 -8.33 -3.88
CA GLY A 104 -15.49 -7.58 -5.12
C GLY A 104 -15.04 -6.12 -5.02
N LEU A 105 -14.08 -5.83 -4.14
CA LEU A 105 -13.54 -4.48 -3.89
C LEU A 105 -12.30 -4.17 -4.73
N THR A 106 -11.92 -5.05 -5.66
CA THR A 106 -10.79 -4.94 -6.60
C THR A 106 -11.15 -5.52 -7.95
#